data_AF-A0A1F4ZVX9-F1
#
_entry.id   AF-A0A1F4ZVX9-F1
#
_cell.length_a   1.000
_cell.length_b   1.000
_cell.length_c   1.000
_cell.angle_alpha   90.00
_cell.angle_beta   90.00
_cell.angle_gamma   90.00
#
_symmetry.space_group_name_H-M   'P 1'
#
loop_
_entity.id
_entity.type
_entity.pdbx_description
1 polymer ?
#
loop_
_entity_poly.entity_id
_entity_poly.type
_entity_poly.pdbx_seq_one_letter_code
_entity_poly.pdbx_strand_id
1 'polypeptide(L)'
;MFNLVLVTVGLALFGRSVWRLVGLLKLMGDRTLRKWWVVLLGLILIFCIGYLLFAYFLVTGSSYLTGKIMPTLVSLIFFFGAIFVVVTIGLIFSTVSAVGKQSVQLKEANKQLDEAKRVFESEVKVRTEEIEKSKKALEKEIGLRTAELELKVKELESTNKLMVDRELKMVEMKRELDALRKQVEFS
;
A
#
# COMPACT_ATOMS: atom_id res chain seq x y z
N MET A 1 -4.36 -48.13 -38.88
CA MET A 1 -5.21 -46.93 -39.04
C MET A 1 -5.33 -46.12 -37.75
N PHE A 2 -5.63 -46.73 -36.59
CA PHE A 2 -5.75 -46.01 -35.30
C PHE A 2 -4.58 -45.08 -34.95
N ASN A 3 -3.33 -45.54 -35.09
CA ASN A 3 -2.14 -44.72 -34.79
C ASN A 3 -2.02 -43.47 -35.69
N LEU A 4 -2.49 -43.55 -36.93
CA LEU A 4 -2.41 -42.43 -37.88
C LEU A 4 -3.42 -41.33 -37.55
N VAL A 5 -4.60 -41.71 -37.06
CA VAL A 5 -5.60 -40.77 -36.52
C VAL A 5 -5.08 -40.12 -35.23
N LEU A 6 -4.44 -40.88 -34.34
CA LEU A 6 -3.89 -40.35 -33.10
C LEU A 6 -2.79 -39.29 -33.36
N VAL A 7 -1.90 -39.57 -34.31
CA VAL A 7 -0.80 -38.67 -34.69
C VAL A 7 -1.32 -37.38 -35.34
N THR A 8 -2.32 -37.47 -36.22
CA THR A 8 -2.91 -36.30 -36.89
C THR A 8 -3.65 -35.38 -35.89
N VAL A 9 -4.38 -35.96 -34.93
CA VAL A 9 -5.00 -35.20 -33.84
C VAL A 9 -3.96 -34.53 -32.96
N GLY A 10 -2.87 -35.23 -32.63
CA GLY A 10 -1.72 -34.66 -31.90
C GLY A 10 -1.12 -33.46 -32.62
N LEU A 11 -0.88 -33.57 -33.94
CA LEU A 11 -0.34 -32.49 -34.76
C LEU A 11 -1.25 -31.25 -34.76
N ALA A 12 -2.57 -31.44 -34.84
CA ALA A 12 -3.55 -30.35 -34.79
C ALA A 12 -3.56 -29.63 -33.43
N LEU A 13 -3.47 -30.37 -32.33
CA LEU A 13 -3.36 -29.80 -30.97
C LEU A 13 -2.07 -29.00 -30.80
N PHE A 14 -0.96 -29.48 -31.37
CA PHE A 14 0.32 -28.76 -31.36
C PHE A 14 0.25 -27.47 -32.16
N GLY A 15 -0.33 -27.48 -33.35
CA GLY A 15 -0.53 -26.27 -34.15
C GLY A 15 -1.31 -25.20 -33.38
N ARG A 16 -2.40 -25.61 -32.70
CA ARG A 16 -3.18 -24.71 -31.85
C ARG A 16 -2.38 -24.16 -30.66
N SER A 17 -1.50 -24.97 -30.08
CA SER A 17 -0.65 -24.59 -28.95
C SER A 17 0.42 -23.57 -29.36
N VAL A 18 1.08 -23.79 -30.51
CA VAL A 18 2.08 -22.87 -31.06
C VAL A 18 1.43 -21.52 -31.40
N TRP A 19 0.22 -21.51 -31.97
CA TRP A 19 -0.49 -20.26 -32.26
C TRP A 19 -0.74 -19.42 -31.00
N ARG A 20 -1.19 -20.06 -29.90
CA ARG A 20 -1.39 -19.38 -28.61
C ARG A 20 -0.09 -18.79 -28.05
N LEU A 21 1.00 -19.55 -28.17
CA LEU A 21 2.35 -19.17 -27.75
C LEU A 21 2.88 -17.93 -28.48
N VAL A 22 2.71 -17.87 -29.79
CA VAL A 22 3.16 -16.73 -30.60
C VAL A 22 2.36 -15.47 -30.25
N GLY A 23 1.05 -15.60 -30.02
CA GLY A 23 0.21 -14.48 -29.57
C GLY A 23 0.67 -13.92 -28.22
N LEU A 24 1.04 -14.80 -27.29
CA LEU A 24 1.58 -14.43 -25.98
C LEU A 24 2.94 -13.74 -26.06
N LEU A 25 3.84 -14.25 -26.92
CA LEU A 25 5.17 -13.67 -27.10
C LEU A 25 5.11 -12.21 -27.56
N LYS A 26 4.10 -11.83 -28.35
CA LYS A 26 3.90 -10.44 -28.79
C LYS A 26 3.40 -9.52 -27.68
N LEU A 27 2.72 -10.05 -26.67
CA LEU A 27 2.16 -9.28 -25.55
C LEU A 27 3.17 -9.01 -24.44
N MET A 28 4.25 -9.78 -24.37
CA MET A 28 5.25 -9.65 -23.29
C MET A 28 6.41 -8.75 -23.73
N GLY A 29 6.50 -7.56 -23.14
CA GLY A 29 7.62 -6.63 -23.34
C GLY A 29 8.88 -6.96 -22.52
N ASP A 30 8.79 -7.88 -21.56
CA ASP A 30 9.91 -8.21 -20.67
C ASP A 30 10.92 -9.15 -21.35
N ARG A 31 12.18 -8.71 -21.42
CA ARG A 31 13.30 -9.46 -22.01
C ARG A 31 13.58 -10.79 -21.30
N THR A 32 13.33 -10.87 -19.99
CA THR A 32 13.66 -12.07 -19.20
C THR A 32 12.65 -13.17 -19.47
N LEU A 33 11.36 -12.85 -19.41
CA LEU A 33 10.29 -13.78 -19.75
C LEU A 33 10.44 -14.26 -21.20
N ARG A 34 10.75 -13.36 -22.14
CA ARG A 34 10.94 -13.71 -23.55
C ARG A 34 11.95 -14.84 -23.76
N LYS A 35 13.05 -14.90 -23.00
CA LYS A 35 14.05 -15.98 -23.10
C LYS A 35 13.46 -17.33 -22.72
N TRP A 36 12.75 -17.42 -21.60
CA TRP A 36 12.10 -18.66 -21.15
C TRP A 36 11.02 -19.14 -22.13
N TRP A 37 10.26 -18.21 -22.71
CA TRP A 37 9.28 -18.53 -23.74
C TRP A 37 9.91 -19.02 -25.05
N VAL A 38 11.09 -18.51 -25.44
CA VAL A 38 11.86 -19.04 -26.58
C VAL A 38 12.37 -20.45 -26.29
N VAL A 39 12.84 -20.73 -25.07
CA VAL A 39 13.23 -22.09 -24.65
C VAL A 39 12.04 -23.05 -24.73
N LEU A 40 10.87 -22.63 -24.23
CA LEU A 40 9.64 -23.44 -24.28
C LEU A 40 9.19 -23.69 -25.73
N LEU A 41 9.28 -22.68 -26.60
CA LEU A 41 8.98 -22.83 -28.03
C LEU A 41 9.97 -23.76 -28.73
N GLY A 42 11.26 -23.67 -28.38
CA GLY A 42 12.30 -24.60 -28.84
C GLY A 42 12.02 -26.04 -28.43
N LEU A 43 11.60 -26.26 -27.17
CA LEU A 43 11.21 -27.58 -26.68
C LEU A 43 10.02 -28.15 -27.47
N ILE A 44 9.00 -27.33 -27.73
CA ILE A 44 7.84 -27.73 -28.53
C ILE A 44 8.23 -28.06 -29.98
N LEU A 45 9.15 -27.30 -30.58
CA LEU A 45 9.68 -27.61 -31.91
C LEU A 45 10.40 -28.96 -31.95
N ILE A 46 11.21 -29.28 -30.93
CA ILE A 46 11.86 -30.59 -30.80
C ILE A 46 10.82 -31.71 -30.75
N PHE A 47 9.74 -31.54 -29.96
CA PHE A 47 8.64 -32.50 -29.94
C PHE A 47 7.95 -32.62 -31.31
N CYS A 48 7.68 -31.51 -32.00
CA CYS A 48 7.13 -31.52 -33.36
C CYS A 48 8.00 -32.29 -34.36
N ILE A 49 9.32 -32.09 -34.32
CA ILE A 49 10.27 -32.83 -35.18
C ILE A 49 10.22 -34.32 -34.86
N GLY A 50 10.20 -34.70 -33.58
CA GLY A 50 10.03 -36.10 -33.15
C GLY A 50 8.73 -36.72 -33.66
N TYR A 51 7.64 -35.97 -33.66
CA TYR A 51 6.35 -36.37 -34.24
C TYR A 51 6.42 -36.61 -35.74
N LEU A 52 7.05 -35.71 -36.49
CA LEU A 52 7.22 -35.83 -37.95
C LEU A 52 8.10 -37.02 -38.32
N LEU A 53 9.21 -37.24 -37.60
CA LEU A 53 10.07 -38.39 -37.78
C LEU A 53 9.33 -39.70 -37.50
N PHE A 54 8.59 -39.77 -36.39
CA PHE A 54 7.80 -40.95 -36.04
C PHE A 54 6.72 -41.24 -37.09
N ALA A 55 6.02 -40.22 -37.56
CA ALA A 55 5.03 -40.36 -38.63
C ALA A 55 5.66 -40.88 -39.94
N TYR A 56 6.82 -40.34 -40.32
CA TYR A 56 7.58 -40.80 -41.48
C TYR A 56 8.00 -42.28 -41.36
N PHE A 57 8.50 -42.69 -40.19
CA PHE A 57 8.83 -44.09 -39.92
C PHE A 57 7.61 -45.01 -40.00
N LEU A 58 6.45 -44.55 -39.56
CA LEU A 58 5.19 -45.30 -39.59
C LEU A 58 4.69 -45.50 -41.03
N VAL A 59 4.90 -44.52 -41.91
CA VAL A 59 4.51 -44.59 -43.34
C VAL A 59 5.50 -45.41 -44.17
N THR A 60 6.80 -45.32 -43.89
CA THR A 60 7.86 -45.99 -44.67
C THR A 60 7.91 -47.50 -44.42
N GLY A 61 7.11 -48.03 -43.50
CA GLY A 61 6.93 -49.47 -43.32
C GLY A 61 8.19 -50.20 -42.83
N SER A 62 9.12 -49.48 -42.21
CA SER A 62 10.36 -50.05 -41.67
C SER A 62 10.08 -51.19 -40.68
N SER A 63 10.39 -52.42 -41.09
CA SER A 63 10.17 -53.68 -40.34
C SER A 63 10.97 -53.79 -39.03
N TYR A 64 11.75 -52.77 -38.68
CA TYR A 64 12.65 -52.75 -37.52
C TYR A 64 11.95 -52.52 -36.17
N LEU A 65 10.65 -52.22 -36.15
CA LEU A 65 9.80 -52.25 -34.95
C LEU A 65 8.97 -53.53 -34.94
N THR A 66 9.65 -54.67 -34.83
CA THR A 66 9.14 -56.05 -35.00
C THR A 66 8.23 -56.54 -33.86
N GLY A 67 7.42 -55.65 -33.27
CA GLY A 67 6.43 -55.98 -32.26
C GLY A 67 5.27 -54.97 -32.26
N LYS A 68 4.03 -55.47 -32.31
CA LYS A 68 2.79 -54.64 -32.31
C LYS A 68 2.66 -53.67 -31.11
N ILE A 69 3.41 -53.91 -30.04
CA ILE A 69 3.31 -53.21 -28.75
C ILE A 69 4.09 -51.89 -28.76
N MET A 70 5.29 -51.87 -29.33
CA MET A 70 6.18 -50.68 -29.34
C MET A 70 5.58 -49.44 -30.01
N PRO A 71 5.02 -49.49 -31.25
CA PRO A 71 4.47 -48.30 -31.90
C PRO A 71 3.23 -47.75 -31.20
N THR A 72 2.47 -48.61 -30.49
CA THR A 72 1.29 -48.21 -29.72
C THR A 72 1.68 -47.45 -28.46
N LEU A 73 2.68 -47.93 -27.73
CA LEU A 73 3.24 -47.23 -26.55
C LEU A 73 3.80 -45.86 -26.93
N VAL A 74 4.59 -45.79 -28.00
CA VAL A 74 5.19 -44.53 -28.46
C VAL A 74 4.10 -43.52 -28.86
N SER A 75 3.08 -43.94 -29.61
CA SER A 75 1.94 -43.08 -29.97
C SER A 75 1.17 -42.57 -28.74
N LEU A 76 0.99 -43.42 -27.74
CA LEU A 76 0.30 -43.08 -26.50
C LEU A 76 1.08 -42.04 -25.67
N ILE A 77 2.39 -42.24 -25.50
CA ILE A 77 3.28 -41.29 -24.80
C ILE A 77 3.24 -39.93 -25.49
N PHE A 78 3.33 -39.91 -26.82
CA PHE A 78 3.24 -38.69 -27.60
C PHE A 78 1.91 -37.98 -27.42
N PHE A 79 0.78 -38.70 -27.46
CA PHE A 79 -0.56 -38.14 -27.27
C PHE A 79 -0.72 -37.49 -25.89
N PHE A 80 -0.31 -38.16 -24.82
CA PHE A 80 -0.32 -37.58 -23.47
C PHE A 80 0.63 -36.39 -23.35
N GLY A 81 1.78 -36.43 -24.04
CA GLY A 81 2.69 -35.28 -24.13
C GLY A 81 2.02 -34.06 -24.77
N ALA A 82 1.22 -34.24 -25.82
CA ALA A 82 0.49 -33.14 -26.46
C ALA A 82 -0.54 -32.51 -25.51
N ILE A 83 -1.31 -33.34 -24.80
CA ILE A 83 -2.29 -32.88 -23.80
C ILE A 83 -1.58 -32.11 -22.69
N PHE A 84 -0.46 -32.65 -22.18
CA PHE A 84 0.32 -32.01 -21.13
C PHE A 84 0.83 -30.62 -21.56
N VAL A 85 1.33 -30.47 -22.79
CA VAL A 85 1.75 -29.17 -23.33
C VAL A 85 0.59 -28.18 -23.42
N VAL A 86 -0.60 -28.61 -23.86
CA VAL A 86 -1.78 -27.75 -23.94
C VAL A 86 -2.19 -27.25 -22.53
N VAL A 87 -2.23 -28.16 -21.56
CA VAL A 87 -2.62 -27.84 -20.17
C VAL A 87 -1.61 -26.90 -19.53
N THR A 88 -0.31 -27.17 -19.67
CA THR A 88 0.76 -26.34 -19.10
C THR A 88 0.74 -24.92 -19.68
N ILE A 89 0.60 -24.76 -21.01
CA ILE A 89 0.46 -23.44 -21.64
C ILE A 89 -0.79 -22.71 -21.11
N GLY A 90 -1.91 -23.41 -20.95
CA GLY A 90 -3.15 -22.84 -20.41
C GLY A 90 -3.01 -22.32 -18.99
N LEU A 91 -2.38 -23.10 -18.11
CA LEU A 91 -2.12 -22.70 -16.72
C LEU A 91 -1.19 -21.50 -16.66
N ILE A 92 -0.10 -21.51 -17.43
CA ILE A 92 0.86 -20.40 -17.47
C ILE A 92 0.17 -19.12 -17.96
N PHE A 93 -0.66 -19.19 -19.02
CA PHE A 93 -1.40 -18.04 -19.51
C PHE A 93 -2.33 -17.45 -18.44
N SER A 94 -3.08 -18.30 -17.75
CA SER A 94 -3.99 -17.88 -16.68
C SER A 94 -3.22 -17.17 -15.56
N THR A 95 -2.12 -17.78 -15.08
CA THR A 95 -1.29 -17.20 -14.01
C THR A 95 -0.66 -15.88 -14.42
N VAL A 96 -0.06 -15.79 -15.61
CA VAL A 96 0.58 -14.55 -16.09
C VAL A 96 -0.45 -13.43 -16.23
N SER A 97 -1.65 -13.72 -16.74
CA SER A 97 -2.71 -12.71 -16.88
C SER A 97 -3.24 -12.23 -15.52
N ALA A 98 -3.37 -13.13 -14.54
CA ALA A 98 -3.82 -12.79 -13.20
C ALA A 98 -2.78 -11.93 -12.46
N VAL A 99 -1.51 -12.33 -12.51
CA VAL A 99 -0.39 -11.58 -11.91
C VAL A 99 -0.23 -10.21 -12.58
N GLY A 100 -0.40 -10.12 -13.90
CA GLY A 100 -0.36 -8.85 -14.63
C GLY A 100 -1.45 -7.86 -14.20
N LYS A 101 -2.68 -8.35 -13.93
CA LYS A 101 -3.75 -7.48 -13.40
C LYS A 101 -3.46 -7.01 -11.98
N GLN A 102 -2.93 -7.89 -11.14
CA GLN A 102 -2.56 -7.56 -9.77
C GLN A 102 -1.44 -6.53 -9.70
N SER A 103 -0.43 -6.61 -10.59
CA SER A 103 0.65 -5.62 -10.61
C SER A 103 0.18 -4.23 -11.02
N VAL A 104 -0.77 -4.14 -11.95
CA VAL A 104 -1.40 -2.86 -12.33
C VAL A 104 -2.24 -2.30 -11.18
N GLN A 105 -3.04 -3.13 -10.51
CA GLN A 105 -3.84 -2.71 -9.35
C GLN A 105 -2.96 -2.25 -8.19
N LEU A 106 -1.87 -2.97 -7.90
CA LEU A 106 -0.90 -2.59 -6.86
C LEU A 106 -0.22 -1.26 -7.19
N LYS A 107 0.13 -1.03 -8.46
CA LYS A 107 0.74 0.23 -8.88
C LYS A 107 -0.22 1.40 -8.71
N GLU A 108 -1.48 1.21 -9.05
CA GLU A 108 -2.52 2.23 -8.89
C GLU A 108 -2.83 2.50 -7.41
N ALA A 109 -2.98 1.45 -6.60
CA ALA A 109 -3.20 1.57 -5.17
C ALA A 109 -2.02 2.29 -4.47
N ASN A 110 -0.78 1.95 -4.83
CA ASN A 110 0.40 2.64 -4.29
C ASN A 110 0.44 4.12 -4.70
N LYS A 111 0.05 4.44 -5.94
CA LYS A 111 -0.02 5.83 -6.40
C LYS A 111 -1.06 6.63 -5.62
N GLN A 112 -2.24 6.06 -5.40
CA GLN A 112 -3.29 6.68 -4.58
C GLN A 112 -2.85 6.86 -3.13
N LEU A 113 -2.13 5.88 -2.58
CA LEU A 113 -1.58 5.95 -1.23
C LEU A 113 -0.54 7.08 -1.10
N ASP A 114 0.35 7.23 -2.09
CA ASP A 114 1.34 8.31 -2.12
C ASP A 114 0.69 9.68 -2.25
N GLU A 115 -0.34 9.82 -3.10
CA GLU A 115 -1.10 11.06 -3.25
C GLU A 115 -1.84 11.42 -1.95
N ALA A 116 -2.54 10.47 -1.33
CA ALA A 116 -3.22 10.65 -0.05
C ALA A 116 -2.24 11.03 1.07
N LYS A 117 -1.07 10.38 1.12
CA LYS A 117 -0.02 10.68 2.10
C LYS A 117 0.49 12.11 1.96
N ARG A 118 0.73 12.59 0.74
CA ARG A 118 1.17 13.98 0.49
C ARG A 118 0.12 15.01 0.95
N VAL A 119 -1.16 14.76 0.64
CA VAL A 119 -2.25 15.64 1.08
C VAL A 119 -2.30 15.67 2.61
N PHE A 120 -2.26 14.50 3.24
CA PHE A 120 -2.32 14.39 4.69
C PHE A 120 -1.11 15.06 5.38
N GLU A 121 0.11 14.87 4.87
CA GLU A 121 1.31 15.54 5.39
C GLU A 121 1.21 17.07 5.28
N SER A 122 0.64 17.58 4.18
CA SER A 122 0.41 19.02 3.99
C SER A 122 -0.62 19.57 5.00
N GLU A 123 -1.71 18.83 5.23
CA GLU A 123 -2.76 19.24 6.15
C GLU A 123 -2.27 19.21 7.60
N VAL A 124 -1.56 18.15 8.00
CA VAL A 124 -0.95 18.05 9.33
C VAL A 124 0.01 19.22 9.57
N LYS A 125 0.82 19.59 8.58
CA LYS A 125 1.72 20.73 8.70
C LYS A 125 0.96 22.04 8.92
N VAL A 126 -0.06 22.32 8.11
CA VAL A 126 -0.89 23.54 8.25
C VAL A 126 -1.56 23.59 9.62
N ARG A 127 -2.21 22.50 10.05
CA ARG A 127 -2.86 22.44 11.38
C ARG A 127 -1.86 22.60 12.52
N THR A 128 -0.65 22.06 12.38
CA THR A 128 0.41 22.21 13.39
C THR A 128 0.84 23.67 13.52
N GLU A 129 1.03 24.37 12.38
CA GLU A 129 1.36 25.80 12.37
C GLU A 129 0.23 26.66 12.96
N GLU A 130 -1.03 26.33 12.68
CA GLU A 130 -2.19 27.01 13.27
C GLU A 130 -2.28 26.82 14.78
N ILE A 131 -2.07 25.58 15.27
CA ILE A 131 -2.04 25.29 16.71
C ILE A 131 -0.91 26.05 17.39
N GLU A 132 0.28 26.11 16.79
CA GLU A 132 1.41 26.83 17.36
C GLU A 132 1.15 28.35 17.43
N LYS A 133 0.54 28.93 16.39
CA LYS A 133 0.14 30.34 16.38
C LYS A 133 -0.89 30.64 17.46
N SER A 134 -1.94 29.82 17.55
CA SER A 134 -2.99 29.95 18.58
C SER A 134 -2.42 29.81 19.98
N LYS A 135 -1.49 28.87 20.20
CA LYS A 135 -0.80 28.69 21.48
C LYS A 135 0.00 29.93 21.87
N LYS A 136 0.80 30.50 20.95
CA LYS A 136 1.57 31.73 21.21
C LYS A 136 0.66 32.92 21.51
N ALA A 137 -0.47 33.03 20.82
CA ALA A 137 -1.46 34.08 21.07
C ALA A 137 -2.07 33.95 22.48
N LEU A 138 -2.46 32.74 22.87
CA LEU A 138 -2.99 32.43 24.21
C LEU A 138 -1.95 32.71 25.31
N GLU A 139 -0.71 32.28 25.13
CA GLU A 139 0.37 32.54 26.10
C GLU A 139 0.59 34.05 26.30
N LYS A 140 0.54 34.83 25.21
CA LYS A 140 0.64 36.30 25.29
C LYS A 140 -0.55 36.90 26.03
N GLU A 141 -1.78 36.45 25.76
CA GLU A 141 -2.97 36.94 26.46
C GLU A 141 -2.91 36.61 27.96
N ILE A 142 -2.53 35.38 28.31
CA ILE A 142 -2.35 34.95 29.71
C ILE A 142 -1.30 35.81 30.41
N GLY A 143 -0.16 36.08 29.76
CA GLY A 143 0.88 36.95 30.30
C GLY A 143 0.38 38.36 30.57
N LEU A 144 -0.36 38.95 29.61
CA LEU A 144 -0.95 40.28 29.77
C LEU A 144 -1.97 40.33 30.91
N ARG A 145 -2.88 39.35 30.99
CA ARG A 145 -3.88 39.29 32.07
C ARG A 145 -3.25 39.05 33.44
N THR A 146 -2.22 38.21 33.51
CA THR A 146 -1.48 37.98 34.75
C THR A 146 -0.84 39.28 35.24
N ALA A 147 -0.18 40.04 34.35
CA ALA A 147 0.41 41.33 34.70
C ALA A 147 -0.65 42.37 35.12
N GLU A 148 -1.79 42.42 34.44
CA GLU A 148 -2.90 43.31 34.81
C GLU A 148 -3.46 42.96 36.20
N LEU A 149 -3.65 41.67 36.49
CA LEU A 149 -4.13 41.20 37.78
C LEU A 149 -3.13 41.51 38.90
N GLU A 150 -1.83 41.33 38.68
CA GLU A 150 -0.81 41.71 39.66
C GLU A 150 -0.84 43.20 40.00
N LEU A 151 -1.08 44.08 39.02
CA LEU A 151 -1.23 45.51 39.26
C LEU A 151 -2.48 45.81 40.09
N LYS A 152 -3.62 45.19 39.76
CA LYS A 152 -4.87 45.34 40.52
C LYS A 152 -4.73 44.84 41.96
N VAL A 153 -4.03 43.73 42.18
CA VAL A 153 -3.75 43.22 43.53
C VAL A 153 -2.92 44.24 44.32
N LYS A 154 -1.85 44.79 43.73
CA LYS A 154 -1.03 45.84 44.39
C LYS A 154 -1.82 47.10 44.72
N GLU A 155 -2.71 47.54 43.81
CA GLU A 155 -3.57 48.70 44.04
C GLU A 155 -4.56 48.45 45.19
N LEU A 156 -5.17 47.27 45.23
CA LEU A 156 -6.06 46.85 46.31
C LEU A 156 -5.32 46.76 47.65
N GLU A 157 -4.12 46.20 47.68
CA GLU A 157 -3.28 46.14 48.89
C GLU A 157 -2.93 47.54 49.41
N SER A 158 -2.55 48.46 48.51
CA SER A 158 -2.24 49.85 48.87
C SER A 158 -3.47 50.58 49.41
N THR A 159 -4.63 50.42 48.76
CA THR A 159 -5.90 51.02 49.18
C THR A 159 -6.33 50.45 50.54
N ASN A 160 -6.24 49.14 50.73
CA ASN A 160 -6.59 48.48 51.98
C ASN A 160 -5.69 48.96 53.13
N LYS A 161 -4.39 49.09 52.90
CA LYS A 161 -3.45 49.64 53.89
C LYS A 161 -3.85 51.05 54.32
N LEU A 162 -4.19 51.93 53.36
CA LEU A 162 -4.65 53.30 53.67
C LEU A 162 -5.96 53.31 54.46
N MET A 163 -6.89 52.38 54.18
CA MET A 163 -8.14 52.27 54.93
C MET A 163 -7.89 51.81 56.37
N VAL A 164 -7.05 50.79 56.57
CA VAL A 164 -6.65 50.31 57.90
C VAL A 164 -5.95 51.42 58.70
N ASP A 165 -5.03 52.16 58.08
CA ASP A 165 -4.34 53.29 58.73
C ASP A 165 -5.33 54.38 59.17
N ARG A 166 -6.33 54.69 58.33
CA ARG A 166 -7.41 55.65 58.66
C ARG A 166 -8.30 55.14 59.80
N GLU A 167 -8.65 53.86 59.79
CA GLU A 167 -9.43 53.25 60.87
C GLU A 167 -8.69 53.30 62.20
N LEU A 168 -7.40 52.92 62.21
CA LEU A 168 -6.54 53.02 63.39
C LEU A 168 -6.47 54.46 63.90
N LYS A 169 -6.28 55.45 63.01
CA LYS A 169 -6.27 56.86 63.40
C LYS A 169 -7.61 57.32 63.97
N MET A 170 -8.74 56.89 63.39
CA MET A 170 -10.06 57.19 63.95
C MET A 170 -10.27 56.59 65.34
N VAL A 171 -9.78 55.38 65.57
CA VAL A 171 -9.84 54.74 66.91
C VAL A 171 -9.01 55.52 67.92
N GLU A 172 -7.81 55.96 67.55
CA GLU A 172 -6.95 56.81 68.39
C GLU A 172 -7.63 58.15 68.71
N MET A 173 -8.11 58.87 67.70
CA MET A 173 -8.81 60.15 67.88
C MET A 173 -10.07 60.01 68.75
N LYS A 174 -10.83 58.92 68.63
CA LYS A 174 -11.98 58.64 69.51
C LYS A 174 -11.56 58.48 70.97
N ARG A 175 -10.47 57.75 71.23
CA ARG A 175 -9.93 57.58 72.59
C ARG A 175 -9.48 58.91 73.19
N GLU A 176 -8.82 59.77 72.40
CA GLU A 176 -8.42 61.11 72.83
C GLU A 176 -9.62 62.01 73.18
N LEU A 177 -10.65 62.01 72.33
CA LEU A 177 -11.89 62.76 72.59
C LEU A 177 -12.59 62.29 73.87
N ASP A 178 -12.66 60.98 74.10
CA ASP A 178 -13.24 60.43 75.33
C ASP A 178 -12.43 60.81 76.59
N ALA A 179 -11.09 60.86 76.48
CA ALA A 179 -10.22 61.31 77.56
C ALA A 179 -10.42 62.80 77.87
N LEU A 180 -10.48 63.65 76.83
CA LEU A 180 -10.73 65.09 76.97
C LEU A 180 -12.12 65.36 77.55
N ARG A 181 -13.17 64.64 77.11
CA ARG A 181 -14.52 64.77 77.68
C ARG A 181 -14.54 64.50 79.19
N LYS A 182 -13.85 63.45 79.65
CA LYS A 182 -13.74 63.14 81.07
C LYS A 182 -13.04 64.24 81.87
N GLN A 183 -12.05 64.93 81.29
CA GLN A 183 -11.40 66.07 81.98
C GLN A 183 -12.35 67.26 82.15
N VAL A 184 -13.21 67.51 81.16
CA VAL A 184 -14.19 68.61 81.20
C VAL A 184 -15.35 68.32 82.16
N GLU A 185 -15.84 67.08 82.27
CA GLU A 185 -16.93 66.73 83.20
C GLU A 185 -16.52 66.77 84.69
N PHE A 186 -15.22 66.74 84.99
CA PHE A 186 -14.67 66.82 86.36
C PHE A 186 -14.12 68.20 86.73
N SER A 187 -14.25 69.21 85.86
CA SER A 187 -13.98 70.64 86.16
C SER A 187 -15.27 71.42 86.34
#